data_AF-A0A7X9EA59-F1
#
_entry.id   AF-A0A7X9EA59-F1
#
_cell.length_a   1.000
_cell.length_b   1.000
_cell.length_c   1.000
_cell.angle_alpha   90.00
_cell.angle_beta   90.00
_cell.angle_gamma   90.00
#
_symmetry.space_group_name_H-M   'P 1'
#
loop_
_entity.id
_entity.type
_entity.pdbx_description
1 polymer ?
#
loop_
_entity_poly.entity_id
_entity_poly.type
_entity_poly.pdbx_seq_one_letter_code
_entity_poly.pdbx_strand_id
1 'polypeptide(L)'
;MYQGMFVLISYVLITFLTMNFVNSERDVTLFVKAFLVLMIIEGLLGITQYFGFDFFQTKLGNSLIIPGNLKVDNLSFSFGPKTIYGTLFNTNFVGSFATLMLPLSVAFLLGSKTKKQRIISAIAVVLMIFVWIGCNCKRQVLFHRFRQLIFHKKRQLKFHTYRNHFRFSKFHFVRGFMENSA
;
A
#
# COMPACT_ATOMS: atom_id res chain seq x y z
N MET A 1 15.56 -7.43 -6.68
CA MET A 1 16.55 -6.37 -6.44
C MET A 1 17.27 -6.75 -5.17
N TYR A 2 18.59 -6.92 -5.25
CA TYR A 2 19.44 -7.16 -4.09
C TYR A 2 19.73 -5.80 -3.42
N GLN A 3 19.58 -5.72 -2.10
CA GLN A 3 19.99 -4.54 -1.34
C GLN A 3 21.40 -4.78 -0.81
N GLY A 4 22.21 -3.71 -0.74
CA GLY A 4 23.58 -3.82 -0.24
C GLY A 4 23.62 -4.23 1.23
N MET A 5 24.71 -4.87 1.64
CA MET A 5 24.93 -5.35 3.01
C MET A 5 24.71 -4.26 4.06
N PHE A 6 25.20 -3.05 3.82
CA PHE A 6 25.02 -1.92 4.75
C PHE A 6 23.55 -1.53 4.94
N VAL A 7 22.73 -1.61 3.89
CA VAL A 7 21.29 -1.34 3.98
C VAL A 7 20.62 -2.39 4.87
N LEU A 8 20.94 -3.67 4.67
CA LEU A 8 20.39 -4.75 5.49
C LEU A 8 20.79 -4.63 6.96
N ILE A 9 22.07 -4.32 7.23
CA ILE A 9 22.56 -4.05 8.58
C ILE A 9 21.81 -2.87 9.20
N SER A 10 21.58 -1.78 8.43
CA SER A 10 20.84 -0.62 8.93
C SER A 10 19.42 -0.97 9.36
N TYR A 11 18.74 -1.89 8.65
CA TYR A 11 17.40 -2.34 9.04
C TYR A 11 17.41 -3.11 10.36
N VAL A 12 18.40 -4.00 10.55
CA VAL A 12 18.55 -4.74 11.81
C VAL A 12 18.85 -3.78 12.96
N LEU A 13 19.78 -2.84 12.76
CA LEU A 13 20.13 -1.84 13.77
C LEU A 13 18.94 -0.96 14.15
N ILE A 14 18.22 -0.40 13.17
CA ILE A 14 17.04 0.46 13.44
C ILE A 14 15.96 -0.35 14.15
N THR A 15 15.75 -1.60 13.77
CA THR A 15 14.77 -2.49 14.44
C THR A 15 15.17 -2.72 15.88
N PHE A 16 16.43 -3.08 16.14
CA PHE A 16 16.95 -3.29 17.49
C PHE A 16 16.83 -2.01 18.33
N LEU A 17 17.23 -0.86 17.80
CA LEU A 17 17.09 0.42 18.50
C LEU A 17 15.62 0.73 18.79
N THR A 18 14.73 0.57 17.82
CA THR A 18 13.29 0.84 18.01
C THR A 18 12.72 -0.05 19.12
N MET A 19 13.06 -1.34 19.15
CA MET A 19 12.60 -2.27 20.18
C MET A 19 13.11 -1.93 21.58
N ASN A 20 14.32 -1.38 21.70
CA ASN A 20 14.91 -1.06 23.00
C ASN A 20 14.57 0.35 23.51
N PHE A 21 14.31 1.30 22.61
CA PHE A 21 14.11 2.71 22.98
C PHE A 21 12.63 3.12 23.05
N VAL A 22 11.74 2.46 22.32
CA VAL A 22 10.30 2.77 22.36
C VAL A 22 9.67 2.07 23.57
N ASN A 23 9.51 2.81 24.66
CA ASN A 23 9.02 2.24 25.92
C ASN A 23 7.85 3.02 26.55
N SER A 24 7.33 4.05 25.87
CA SER A 24 6.22 4.85 26.38
C SER A 24 5.16 5.17 25.32
N GLU A 25 3.95 5.52 25.77
CA GLU A 25 2.88 6.01 24.87
C GLU A 25 3.29 7.27 24.12
N ARG A 26 4.15 8.10 24.73
CA ARG A 26 4.69 9.30 24.11
C ARG A 26 5.53 8.95 22.88
N ASP A 27 6.38 7.92 22.99
CA ASP A 27 7.24 7.47 21.90
C ASP A 27 6.39 6.93 20.75
N VAL A 28 5.42 6.07 21.05
CA VAL A 28 4.46 5.56 20.05
C VAL A 28 3.73 6.72 19.37
N THR A 29 3.27 7.71 20.12
CA THR A 29 2.58 8.89 19.58
C THR A 29 3.49 9.71 18.66
N LEU A 30 4.80 9.79 18.94
CA LEU A 30 5.77 10.44 18.08
C LEU A 30 5.90 9.71 16.74
N PHE A 31 5.99 8.37 16.76
CA PHE A 31 6.02 7.57 15.53
C PHE A 31 4.73 7.72 14.71
N VAL A 32 3.56 7.71 15.34
CA VAL A 32 2.27 7.94 14.64
C VAL A 32 2.30 9.28 13.91
N LYS A 33 2.73 10.36 14.58
CA LYS A 33 2.83 11.69 13.98
C LYS A 33 3.86 11.72 12.83
N ALA A 34 5.03 11.12 13.03
CA ALA A 34 6.08 11.06 12.02
C ALA A 34 5.62 10.30 10.76
N PHE A 35 4.97 9.13 10.93
CA PHE A 35 4.42 8.37 9.82
C PHE A 35 3.29 9.12 9.10
N LEU A 36 2.41 9.83 9.82
CA LEU A 36 1.39 10.67 9.18
C LEU A 36 2.00 11.77 8.32
N VAL A 37 3.02 12.48 8.82
CA VAL A 37 3.73 13.50 8.05
C VAL A 37 4.39 12.87 6.82
N LEU A 38 5.09 11.74 6.98
CA LEU A 38 5.74 11.03 5.90
C LEU A 38 4.75 10.61 4.81
N MET A 39 3.62 10.00 5.18
CA MET A 39 2.56 9.59 4.26
C MET A 39 1.95 10.78 3.51
N ILE A 40 1.74 11.91 4.20
CA ILE A 40 1.16 13.10 3.57
C ILE A 40 2.14 13.70 2.56
N ILE A 41 3.41 13.88 2.94
CA ILE A 41 4.43 14.44 2.03
C ILE A 41 4.61 13.55 0.80
N GLU A 42 4.82 12.24 1.00
CA GLU A 42 4.93 11.28 -0.11
C GLU A 42 3.67 11.25 -0.97
N GLY A 43 2.49 11.32 -0.35
CA GLY A 43 1.21 11.39 -1.04
C GLY A 43 1.09 12.60 -1.97
N LEU A 44 1.42 13.79 -1.46
CA LEU A 44 1.36 15.02 -2.24
C LEU A 44 2.38 15.03 -3.36
N LEU A 45 3.64 14.64 -3.09
CA LEU A 45 4.66 14.49 -4.12
C LEU A 45 4.20 13.51 -5.21
N GLY A 46 3.65 12.37 -4.80
CA GLY A 46 3.12 11.36 -5.73
C GLY A 46 1.98 11.88 -6.60
N ILE A 47 1.06 12.68 -6.06
CA ILE A 47 0.01 13.35 -6.86
C ILE A 47 0.65 14.22 -7.93
N THR A 48 1.59 15.09 -7.55
CA THR A 48 2.23 16.00 -8.50
C THR A 48 2.98 15.24 -9.61
N GLN A 49 3.73 14.19 -9.26
CA GLN A 49 4.41 13.31 -10.21
C GLN A 49 3.43 12.59 -11.15
N TYR A 50 2.33 12.07 -10.61
CA TYR A 50 1.34 11.33 -11.41
C TYR A 50 0.70 12.20 -12.50
N PHE A 51 0.46 13.48 -12.21
CA PHE A 51 -0.09 14.43 -13.17
C PHE A 51 0.95 15.16 -14.04
N GLY A 52 2.24 14.81 -13.91
CA GLY A 52 3.32 15.38 -14.71
C GLY A 52 3.92 16.68 -14.18
N PHE A 53 3.50 17.14 -13.00
CA PHE A 53 4.08 18.30 -12.31
C PHE A 53 5.16 17.86 -11.32
N ASP A 54 6.22 17.22 -11.83
CA ASP A 54 7.23 16.62 -10.96
C ASP A 54 8.03 17.68 -10.18
N PHE A 55 7.78 17.77 -8.87
CA PHE A 55 8.46 18.71 -7.98
C PHE A 55 9.99 18.59 -8.07
N PHE A 56 10.52 17.37 -8.19
CA PHE A 56 11.97 17.17 -8.25
C PHE A 56 12.59 17.66 -9.56
N GLN A 57 11.82 17.87 -10.63
CA GLN A 57 12.30 18.47 -11.88
C GLN A 57 12.31 20.01 -11.83
N THR A 58 11.73 20.62 -10.80
CA THR A 58 11.76 22.08 -10.62
C THR A 58 13.13 22.56 -10.16
N LYS A 59 13.44 23.85 -10.34
CA LYS A 59 14.70 24.44 -9.82
C LYS A 59 14.88 24.21 -8.32
N LEU A 60 13.80 24.37 -7.55
CA LEU A 60 13.81 24.15 -6.11
C LEU A 60 14.04 22.67 -5.77
N GLY A 61 13.27 21.77 -6.39
CA GLY A 61 13.44 20.33 -6.19
C GLY A 61 14.83 19.82 -6.54
N ASN A 62 15.38 20.27 -7.68
CA ASN A 62 16.75 19.98 -8.09
C ASN A 62 17.77 20.45 -7.05
N SER A 63 17.62 21.66 -6.51
CA SER A 63 18.55 22.19 -5.48
C SER A 63 18.54 21.38 -4.18
N LEU A 64 17.48 20.61 -3.91
CA LEU A 64 17.37 19.75 -2.73
C LEU A 64 18.03 18.37 -2.91
N ILE A 65 18.18 17.91 -4.16
CA ILE A 65 18.70 16.55 -4.46
C ILE A 65 20.09 16.57 -5.11
N ILE A 66 20.51 17.70 -5.69
CA ILE A 66 21.83 17.86 -6.29
C ILE A 66 22.80 18.45 -5.24
N PRO A 67 23.95 17.78 -4.98
CA PRO A 67 25.03 18.37 -4.21
C PRO A 67 25.52 19.68 -4.81
N GLY A 68 25.73 20.73 -4.01
CA GLY A 68 26.05 22.08 -4.50
C GLY A 68 27.35 22.21 -5.32
N ASN A 69 28.22 21.20 -5.29
CA ASN A 69 29.44 21.11 -6.09
C ASN A 69 29.21 20.52 -7.50
N LEU A 70 27.99 20.08 -7.81
CA LEU A 70 27.61 19.52 -9.11
C LEU A 70 26.63 20.45 -9.80
N LYS A 71 26.95 20.87 -11.03
CA LYS A 71 26.01 21.56 -11.91
C LYS A 71 25.46 20.55 -12.92
N VAL A 72 24.16 20.27 -12.81
CA VAL A 72 23.44 19.43 -13.76
C VAL A 72 22.34 20.29 -14.37
N ASP A 73 22.50 20.63 -15.65
CA ASP A 73 21.59 21.59 -16.30
C ASP A 73 20.22 20.99 -16.60
N ASN A 74 20.14 19.67 -16.83
CA ASN A 74 18.89 18.97 -17.17
C ASN A 74 18.86 17.56 -16.54
N LEU A 75 18.30 17.45 -15.34
CA LEU A 75 17.99 16.15 -14.73
C LEU A 75 16.84 15.49 -15.51
N SER A 76 17.14 14.38 -16.17
CA SER A 76 16.14 13.53 -16.81
C SER A 76 15.81 12.34 -15.91
N PHE A 77 14.54 12.16 -15.58
CA PHE A 77 14.07 10.98 -14.86
C PHE A 77 13.43 9.97 -15.82
N SER A 78 13.94 8.74 -15.84
CA SER A 78 13.52 7.69 -16.79
C SER A 78 12.23 6.95 -16.41
N PHE A 79 11.35 7.56 -15.61
CA PHE A 79 10.09 6.94 -15.21
C PHE A 79 9.03 7.13 -16.29
N GLY A 80 8.23 6.08 -16.54
CA GLY A 80 7.13 6.17 -17.51
C GLY A 80 6.07 7.19 -17.10
N PRO A 81 5.23 7.65 -18.04
CA PRO A 81 4.17 8.61 -17.74
C PRO A 81 3.27 8.09 -16.61
N LYS A 82 2.74 9.01 -15.80
CA LYS A 82 1.83 8.70 -14.67
C LYS A 82 2.39 7.67 -13.69
N THR A 83 3.69 7.78 -13.38
CA THR A 83 4.39 6.86 -12.46
C THR A 83 4.92 7.61 -11.25
N ILE A 84 4.54 7.14 -10.06
CA ILE A 84 4.99 7.69 -8.79
C ILE A 84 6.27 6.98 -8.35
N TYR A 85 7.37 7.72 -8.26
CA TYR A 85 8.63 7.24 -7.70
C TYR A 85 8.95 7.86 -6.33
N GLY A 86 8.24 8.92 -5.93
CA GLY A 86 8.34 9.56 -4.62
C GLY A 86 9.75 10.03 -4.28
N THR A 87 10.10 10.11 -2.99
CA THR A 87 11.50 10.32 -2.58
C THR A 87 12.37 9.07 -2.71
N LEU A 88 11.76 7.90 -2.86
CA LEU A 88 12.46 6.61 -2.87
C LEU A 88 13.14 6.29 -4.21
N PHE A 89 12.87 7.07 -5.25
CA PHE A 89 13.45 6.97 -6.60
C PHE A 89 13.42 5.55 -7.19
N ASN A 90 12.44 4.76 -6.76
CA ASN A 90 12.28 3.36 -7.14
C ASN A 90 10.84 2.91 -6.88
N THR A 91 10.11 2.65 -7.95
CA THR A 91 8.69 2.25 -7.90
C THR A 91 8.44 0.98 -7.09
N ASN A 92 9.40 0.05 -7.06
CA ASN A 92 9.30 -1.16 -6.24
C ASN A 92 9.36 -0.84 -4.75
N PHE A 93 10.13 0.16 -4.34
CA PHE A 93 10.18 0.61 -2.95
C PHE A 93 8.96 1.45 -2.59
N VAL A 94 8.50 2.35 -3.47
CA VAL A 94 7.23 3.09 -3.27
C VAL A 94 6.07 2.12 -3.08
N GLY A 95 5.97 1.09 -3.92
CA GLY A 95 4.91 0.10 -3.79
C GLY A 95 4.99 -0.71 -2.50
N SER A 96 6.20 -0.99 -2.00
CA SER A 96 6.40 -1.68 -0.72
C SER A 96 6.04 -0.77 0.46
N PHE A 97 6.48 0.49 0.40
CA PHE A 97 6.12 1.54 1.35
C PHE A 97 4.61 1.70 1.45
N ALA A 98 3.91 1.91 0.33
CA ALA A 98 2.46 2.11 0.34
C ALA A 98 1.70 0.87 0.83
N THR A 99 2.21 -0.34 0.54
CA THR A 99 1.61 -1.60 1.05
C THR A 99 1.69 -1.70 2.57
N LEU A 100 2.76 -1.19 3.20
CA LEU A 100 2.91 -1.15 4.66
C LEU A 100 2.13 0.02 5.28
N MET A 101 2.18 1.20 4.65
CA MET A 101 1.59 2.42 5.16
C MET A 101 0.07 2.44 5.04
N LEU A 102 -0.51 1.78 4.03
CA LEU A 102 -1.96 1.72 3.88
C LEU A 102 -2.67 1.07 5.08
N PRO A 103 -2.37 -0.19 5.49
CA PRO A 103 -3.00 -0.77 6.67
C PRO A 103 -2.67 0.01 7.96
N LEU A 104 -1.47 0.59 8.06
CA LEU A 104 -1.09 1.43 9.20
C LEU A 104 -1.94 2.71 9.29
N SER A 105 -2.16 3.39 8.17
CA SER A 105 -3.03 4.58 8.11
C SER A 105 -4.49 4.26 8.43
N VAL A 106 -4.98 3.07 8.03
CA VAL A 106 -6.30 2.58 8.44
C VAL A 106 -6.35 2.33 9.95
N ALA A 107 -5.31 1.74 10.54
CA ALA A 107 -5.23 1.57 11.99
C ALA A 107 -5.25 2.93 12.72
N PHE A 108 -4.53 3.95 12.21
CA PHE A 108 -4.58 5.31 12.76
C PHE A 108 -5.96 5.97 12.61
N LEU A 109 -6.68 5.66 11.54
CA LEU A 109 -8.04 6.15 11.33
C LEU A 109 -9.02 5.54 12.34
N LEU A 110 -8.97 4.21 12.51
CA LEU A 110 -9.83 3.48 13.45
C LEU A 110 -9.50 3.80 14.91
N GLY A 111 -8.23 4.01 15.22
CA GLY A 111 -7.76 4.40 16.57
C GLY A 111 -7.89 5.89 16.89
N SER A 112 -8.40 6.72 15.97
CA SER A 112 -8.51 8.16 16.19
C SER A 112 -9.58 8.51 17.22
N LYS A 113 -9.21 9.31 18.23
CA LYS A 113 -10.12 9.72 19.31
C LYS A 113 -10.82 11.06 19.05
N THR A 114 -10.19 11.91 18.24
CA THR A 114 -10.70 13.26 17.93
C THR A 114 -11.05 13.40 16.45
N LYS A 115 -12.00 14.31 16.13
CA LYS A 115 -12.37 14.62 14.74
C LYS A 115 -11.15 15.01 13.90
N LYS A 116 -10.24 15.83 14.45
CA LYS A 116 -9.01 16.26 13.77
C LYS A 116 -8.13 15.08 13.40
N GLN A 117 -7.85 14.17 14.34
CA GLN A 117 -7.07 12.96 14.07
C GLN A 117 -7.75 12.10 13.00
N ARG A 118 -9.08 11.94 13.08
CA ARG A 118 -9.84 11.16 12.10
C ARG A 118 -9.71 11.71 10.68
N ILE A 119 -9.82 13.03 10.52
CA ILE A 119 -9.68 13.70 9.22
C ILE A 119 -8.25 13.51 8.67
N ILE A 120 -7.22 13.77 9.49
CA ILE A 120 -5.83 13.64 9.06
C ILE A 120 -5.51 12.19 8.66
N SER A 121 -5.92 11.21 9.46
CA SER A 121 -5.74 9.79 9.13
C SER A 121 -6.52 9.37 7.88
N ALA A 122 -7.73 9.91 7.67
CA ALA A 122 -8.51 9.64 6.46
C ALA A 122 -7.82 10.17 5.20
N ILE A 123 -7.25 11.39 5.27
CA ILE A 123 -6.43 11.95 4.19
C ILE A 123 -5.23 11.03 3.91
N ALA A 124 -4.51 10.58 4.95
CA ALA A 124 -3.39 9.66 4.79
C ALA A 124 -3.80 8.34 4.11
N VAL A 125 -4.96 7.76 4.47
CA VAL A 125 -5.49 6.56 3.79
C VAL A 125 -5.71 6.81 2.31
N VAL A 126 -6.38 7.90 1.94
CA VAL A 126 -6.66 8.23 0.53
C VAL A 126 -5.36 8.44 -0.25
N LEU A 127 -4.41 9.17 0.33
CA LEU A 127 -3.09 9.37 -0.27
C LEU A 127 -2.33 8.06 -0.44
N MET A 128 -2.34 7.16 0.55
CA MET A 128 -1.65 5.87 0.43
C MET A 128 -2.31 4.94 -0.59
N ILE A 129 -3.63 4.99 -0.77
CA ILE A 129 -4.31 4.29 -1.88
C ILE A 129 -3.83 4.86 -3.22
N PHE A 130 -3.78 6.18 -3.35
CA PHE A 130 -3.34 6.85 -4.57
C PHE A 130 -1.88 6.52 -4.92
N VAL A 131 -0.97 6.64 -3.95
CA VAL A 131 0.46 6.28 -4.11
C VAL A 131 0.61 4.81 -4.44
N TRP A 132 -0.14 3.93 -3.77
CA TRP A 132 -0.14 2.51 -4.08
C TRP A 132 -0.52 2.28 -5.55
N ILE A 133 -1.63 2.82 -6.04
CA ILE A 133 -2.05 2.60 -7.44
C ILE A 133 -1.07 3.26 -8.43
N GLY A 134 -0.63 4.49 -8.16
CA GLY A 134 0.11 5.31 -9.12
C GLY A 134 1.59 4.95 -9.28
N CYS A 135 2.17 4.12 -8.42
CA CYS A 135 3.60 3.76 -8.56
C CYS A 135 3.88 2.72 -9.66
N ASN A 136 2.84 2.09 -10.25
CA ASN A 136 2.95 1.13 -11.36
C ASN A 136 3.96 0.00 -11.13
N CYS A 137 4.09 -0.46 -9.89
CA CYS A 137 5.07 -1.47 -9.52
C CYS A 137 4.63 -2.89 -9.92
N LYS A 138 5.56 -3.71 -10.43
CA LYS A 138 5.30 -5.12 -10.82
C LYS A 138 4.68 -5.94 -9.69
N ARG A 139 5.09 -5.71 -8.42
CA ARG A 139 4.55 -6.42 -7.24
C ARG A 139 3.09 -6.07 -6.95
N GLN A 140 2.63 -4.87 -7.28
CA GLN A 140 1.23 -4.49 -7.10
C GLN A 140 0.32 -5.16 -8.11
N VAL A 141 0.75 -5.22 -9.37
CA VAL A 141 0.04 -5.98 -10.41
C VAL A 141 -0.09 -7.44 -9.98
N LEU A 142 0.97 -8.03 -9.42
CA LEU A 142 0.93 -9.39 -8.88
C LEU A 142 -0.06 -9.52 -7.72
N PHE A 143 -0.01 -8.63 -6.72
CA PHE A 143 -0.93 -8.66 -5.58
C PHE A 143 -2.40 -8.50 -5.99
N HIS A 144 -2.68 -7.60 -6.94
CA HIS A 144 -4.01 -7.41 -7.51
C HIS A 144 -4.51 -8.68 -8.22
N ARG A 145 -3.67 -9.31 -9.05
CA ARG A 145 -3.99 -10.58 -9.72
C ARG A 145 -4.19 -11.72 -8.72
N PHE A 146 -3.37 -11.79 -7.67
CA PHE A 146 -3.51 -12.79 -6.61
C PHE A 146 -4.83 -12.64 -5.86
N ARG A 147 -5.23 -11.40 -5.52
CA ARG A 147 -6.53 -11.11 -4.91
C ARG A 147 -7.69 -11.52 -5.81
N GLN A 148 -7.62 -11.25 -7.11
CA GLN A 148 -8.65 -11.67 -8.07
C GLN A 148 -8.76 -13.20 -8.15
N LEU A 149 -7.64 -13.92 -8.16
CA LEU A 149 -7.61 -15.39 -8.14
C LEU A 149 -8.28 -15.96 -6.89
N ILE A 150 -7.95 -15.42 -5.70
CA ILE A 150 -8.59 -15.84 -4.44
C ILE A 150 -10.10 -15.57 -4.48
N PHE A 151 -10.50 -14.38 -4.94
CA PHE A 151 -11.92 -14.02 -5.04
C PHE A 151 -12.67 -14.93 -6.02
N HIS A 152 -12.07 -15.22 -7.18
CA HIS A 152 -12.61 -16.15 -8.16
C HIS A 152 -12.75 -17.56 -7.58
N LYS A 153 -11.73 -18.06 -6.85
CA LYS A 153 -11.76 -19.38 -6.19
C LYS A 153 -12.84 -19.46 -5.11
N LYS A 154 -12.98 -18.41 -4.27
CA LYS A 154 -14.07 -18.32 -3.27
C LYS A 154 -15.45 -18.32 -3.93
N ARG A 155 -15.61 -17.60 -5.05
CA ARG A 155 -16.87 -17.58 -5.82
C ARG A 155 -17.19 -18.98 -6.37
N GLN A 156 -16.22 -19.65 -6.99
CA GLN A 156 -16.37 -21.02 -7.50
C GLN A 156 -16.76 -22.02 -6.41
N LEU A 157 -16.12 -21.95 -5.23
CA LEU A 157 -16.46 -22.80 -4.08
C LEU A 157 -17.90 -22.57 -3.62
N LYS A 158 -18.33 -21.30 -3.50
CA LYS A 158 -19.71 -20.97 -3.12
C LYS A 158 -20.71 -21.52 -4.16
N PHE A 159 -20.42 -21.38 -5.45
CA PHE A 159 -21.23 -21.97 -6.52
C PHE A 159 -21.27 -23.51 -6.47
N HIS A 160 -20.15 -24.16 -6.18
CA HIS A 160 -20.09 -25.61 -6.03
C HIS A 160 -20.94 -26.09 -4.84
N THR A 161 -20.87 -25.41 -3.70
CA THR A 161 -21.72 -25.69 -2.53
C THR A 161 -23.22 -25.52 -2.85
N TYR A 162 -23.62 -24.41 -3.48
CA TYR A 162 -25.01 -24.23 -3.90
C TYR A 162 -25.48 -25.30 -4.89
N ARG A 163 -24.65 -25.65 -5.88
CA ARG A 163 -24.98 -26.69 -6.87
C ARG A 163 -25.17 -28.05 -6.22
N ASN A 164 -24.32 -28.41 -5.25
CA ASN A 164 -24.43 -29.68 -4.54
C ASN A 164 -25.65 -29.72 -3.61
N HIS A 165 -25.97 -28.62 -2.92
CA HIS A 165 -27.18 -28.51 -2.09
C HIS A 165 -28.46 -28.63 -2.94
N PHE A 166 -28.48 -28.00 -4.12
CA PHE A 166 -29.62 -28.11 -5.04
C PHE A 166 -29.76 -29.52 -5.63
N ARG A 167 -28.64 -30.19 -5.96
CA ARG A 167 -28.64 -31.61 -6.37
C ARG A 167 -29.14 -32.54 -5.25
N PHE A 168 -28.68 -32.37 -4.02
CA PHE A 168 -29.12 -33.17 -2.87
C PHE A 168 -30.61 -32.98 -2.57
N SER A 169 -31.08 -31.73 -2.57
CA SER A 169 -32.51 -31.43 -2.36
C SER A 169 -33.39 -32.06 -3.44
N LYS A 170 -32.97 -31.98 -4.72
CA LYS A 170 -33.69 -32.63 -5.83
C LYS A 170 -33.68 -34.16 -5.70
N PHE A 171 -32.59 -34.75 -5.22
CA PHE A 171 -32.50 -36.20 -4.99
C PHE A 171 -33.44 -36.69 -3.88
N HIS A 172 -33.49 -35.98 -2.74
CA HIS A 172 -34.42 -36.31 -1.65
C HIS A 172 -35.90 -36.10 -2.05
N PHE A 173 -36.19 -35.05 -2.81
CA PHE A 173 -37.55 -34.79 -3.30
C PHE A 173 -38.05 -35.90 -4.24
N VAL A 174 -37.23 -36.33 -5.19
CA VAL A 174 -37.58 -37.43 -6.11
C VAL A 174 -37.72 -38.76 -5.36
N ARG A 175 -36.85 -39.03 -4.39
CA ARG A 175 -36.93 -40.25 -3.56
C ARG A 175 -38.21 -40.31 -2.71
N GLY A 176 -38.58 -39.21 -2.05
CA GLY A 176 -39.82 -39.16 -1.25
C GLY A 176 -41.09 -39.33 -2.09
N PHE A 177 -41.07 -38.92 -3.36
CA PHE A 177 -42.17 -39.18 -4.30
C PHE A 177 -42.29 -40.66 -4.66
N MET A 178 -41.17 -41.37 -4.86
CA MET A 178 -41.18 -42.79 -5.19
C MET A 178 -41.59 -43.68 -4.00
N GLU A 179 -41.19 -43.33 -2.77
CA GLU A 179 -41.54 -44.09 -1.56
C GLU A 179 -43.03 -43.97 -1.17
N ASN A 180 -43.72 -42.89 -1.56
CA ASN A 180 -45.16 -42.70 -1.30
C ASN A 180 -46.09 -43.24 -2.42
N SER A 181 -45.51 -43.81 -3.49
CA SER A 181 -46.25 -44.31 -4.65
C SER A 181 -46.22 -45.85 -4.78
N ALA A 182 -45.76 -46.54 -3.73
CA ALA A 182 -45.70 -48.00 -3.60
C ALA A 182 -46.54 -48.44 -2.40
#